data_AF-A0A927RC50-F1
#
_entry.id   AF-A0A927RC50-F1
#
_cell.length_a   1.000
_cell.length_b   1.000
_cell.length_c   1.000
_cell.angle_alpha   90.00
_cell.angle_beta   90.00
_cell.angle_gamma   90.00
#
_symmetry.space_group_name_H-M   'P 1'
#
loop_
_entity.id
_entity.type
_entity.pdbx_description
1 polymer ?
#
loop_
_entity_poly.entity_id
_entity_poly.type
_entity_poly.pdbx_seq_one_letter_code
_entity_poly.pdbx_strand_id
1 'polypeptide(L)'
;MRRRTGFAVAGWLLAALAATGTGLAAVQVIGAGLTGPAGEVRSPDEVARALAASSASAGPGPATSPGTPTSPGATTGSPGPGTPAPGGTGHGPRQLLSTPGGTVVAECDGRTVWLASWTPAQGYRVGEVERGPDDDAEVTFHGSDQRIEVEVECIAGRPVPTWKKNDD
;
A
#
# COMPACT_ATOMS: atom_id res chain seq x y z
N MET A 1 -18.15 57.15 -15.69
CA MET A 1 -17.09 56.13 -15.71
C MET A 1 -16.98 55.36 -14.38
N ARG A 2 -16.96 56.04 -13.22
CA ARG A 2 -16.91 55.44 -11.87
C ARG A 2 -17.99 54.39 -11.54
N ARG A 3 -19.19 54.52 -12.12
CA ARG A 3 -20.30 53.53 -11.98
C ARG A 3 -20.04 52.25 -12.77
N ARG A 4 -19.43 52.34 -13.96
CA ARG A 4 -19.12 51.18 -14.81
C ARG A 4 -17.97 50.35 -14.24
N THR A 5 -16.96 50.99 -13.65
CA THR A 5 -15.89 50.30 -12.93
C THR A 5 -16.39 49.64 -11.64
N GLY A 6 -17.34 50.27 -10.94
CA GLY A 6 -18.00 49.65 -9.78
C GLY A 6 -18.73 48.34 -10.12
N PHE A 7 -19.47 48.30 -11.23
CA PHE A 7 -20.14 47.07 -11.68
C PHE A 7 -19.17 46.00 -12.15
N ALA A 8 -18.06 46.37 -12.80
CA ALA A 8 -17.03 45.41 -13.20
C ALA A 8 -16.35 44.75 -11.98
N VAL A 9 -16.02 45.53 -10.95
CA VAL A 9 -15.44 45.01 -9.70
C VAL A 9 -16.46 44.15 -8.95
N ALA A 10 -17.73 44.57 -8.87
CA ALA A 10 -18.77 43.79 -8.23
C ALA A 10 -19.01 42.45 -8.93
N GLY A 11 -19.05 42.44 -10.28
CA GLY A 11 -19.17 41.21 -11.06
C GLY A 11 -17.98 40.28 -10.86
N TRP A 12 -16.76 40.83 -10.82
CA TRP A 12 -15.55 40.06 -10.56
C TRP A 12 -15.54 39.43 -9.16
N LEU A 13 -15.93 40.18 -8.13
CA LEU A 13 -16.06 39.65 -6.76
C LEU A 13 -17.11 38.54 -6.67
N LEU A 14 -18.22 38.68 -7.39
CA LEU A 14 -19.30 37.69 -7.39
C LEU A 14 -18.86 36.39 -8.09
N ALA A 15 -18.09 36.50 -9.18
CA ALA A 15 -17.47 35.35 -9.83
C ALA A 15 -16.43 34.66 -8.92
N ALA A 16 -15.59 35.43 -8.22
CA ALA A 16 -14.63 34.90 -7.28
C ALA A 16 -15.32 34.11 -6.14
N LEU A 17 -16.38 34.68 -5.55
CA LEU A 17 -17.17 34.00 -4.52
C LEU A 17 -17.82 32.70 -5.02
N ALA A 18 -18.36 32.70 -6.24
CA ALA A 18 -18.94 31.50 -6.84
C ALA A 18 -17.88 30.38 -7.04
N ALA A 19 -16.69 30.75 -7.52
CA ALA A 19 -15.58 29.83 -7.70
C ALA A 19 -15.11 29.24 -6.35
N THR A 20 -14.93 30.08 -5.32
CA THR A 20 -14.56 29.63 -3.97
C THR A 20 -15.63 28.72 -3.36
N GLY A 21 -16.91 29.07 -3.51
CA GLY A 21 -18.01 28.24 -3.03
C GLY A 21 -18.04 26.85 -3.67
N THR A 22 -17.75 26.78 -4.97
CA THR A 22 -17.68 25.51 -5.71
C THR A 22 -16.51 24.64 -5.21
N GLY A 23 -15.35 25.24 -4.93
CA GLY A 23 -14.21 24.54 -4.34
C GLY A 23 -14.52 23.98 -2.95
N LEU A 24 -15.15 24.76 -2.07
CA LEU A 24 -15.54 24.31 -0.73
C LEU A 24 -16.58 23.18 -0.77
N ALA A 25 -17.53 23.21 -1.72
CA ALA A 25 -18.50 22.14 -1.90
C ALA A 25 -17.83 20.82 -2.32
N ALA A 26 -16.83 20.86 -3.21
CA ALA A 26 -16.06 19.68 -3.59
C ALA A 26 -15.29 19.07 -2.41
N VAL A 27 -14.67 19.90 -1.56
CA VAL A 27 -13.96 19.44 -0.36
C VAL A 27 -14.91 18.80 0.66
N GLN A 28 -16.12 19.34 0.83
CA GLN A 28 -17.13 18.75 1.73
C GLN A 28 -17.63 17.38 1.24
N VAL A 29 -17.72 17.16 -0.08
CA VAL A 29 -18.09 15.86 -0.66
C VAL A 29 -17.00 14.81 -0.41
N ILE A 30 -15.73 15.20 -0.51
CA ILE A 30 -14.59 14.32 -0.21
C ILE A 30 -14.48 14.08 1.31
N GLY A 31 -14.73 15.11 2.12
CA GLY A 31 -14.71 15.06 3.59
C GLY A 31 -15.80 14.16 4.17
N ALA A 32 -17.02 14.18 3.63
CA ALA A 32 -18.11 13.32 4.08
C ALA A 32 -17.80 11.81 3.92
N GLY A 33 -16.92 11.43 2.98
CA GLY A 33 -16.42 10.07 2.82
C GLY A 33 -15.36 9.67 3.86
N LEU A 34 -14.65 10.63 4.45
CA LEU A 34 -13.59 10.40 5.44
C LEU A 34 -14.05 10.66 6.89
N THR A 35 -15.08 11.50 7.10
CA THR A 35 -15.60 11.91 8.41
C THR A 35 -17.10 11.68 8.56
N GLY A 36 -17.69 10.76 7.79
CA GLY A 36 -19.01 10.20 8.12
C GLY A 36 -19.02 9.58 9.52
N PRO A 37 -20.17 9.12 10.06
CA PRO A 37 -20.25 8.51 11.39
C PRO A 37 -19.56 7.14 11.41
N ALA A 38 -18.24 7.15 11.31
CA ALA A 38 -17.30 6.06 11.50
C ALA A 38 -16.40 6.34 12.72
N GLY A 39 -16.88 7.21 13.61
CA GLY A 39 -16.26 7.54 14.90
C GLY A 39 -16.65 6.60 16.02
N GLU A 40 -17.27 5.44 15.76
CA GLU A 40 -17.35 4.39 16.76
C GLU A 40 -16.02 3.61 16.72
N VAL A 41 -15.02 4.16 17.41
CA VAL A 41 -13.80 3.43 17.75
C VAL A 41 -14.26 2.15 18.47
N ARG A 42 -13.95 0.98 17.90
CA ARG A 42 -14.33 -0.31 18.48
C ARG A 42 -13.96 -0.34 19.96
N SER A 43 -14.92 -0.63 20.83
CA SER A 43 -14.70 -0.62 22.27
C SER A 43 -13.60 -1.62 22.64
N PRO A 44 -12.79 -1.34 23.67
CA PRO A 44 -11.70 -2.23 24.09
C PRO A 44 -12.19 -3.66 24.39
N ASP A 45 -13.44 -3.80 24.87
CA ASP A 45 -14.07 -5.09 25.11
C ASP A 45 -14.32 -5.89 23.82
N GLU A 46 -14.66 -5.21 22.72
CA GLU A 46 -14.89 -5.87 21.44
C GLU A 46 -13.57 -6.33 20.81
N VAL A 47 -12.50 -5.54 20.97
CA VAL A 47 -11.14 -5.94 20.58
C VAL A 47 -10.66 -7.14 21.40
N ALA A 48 -10.86 -7.12 22.73
CA ALA A 48 -10.47 -8.23 23.60
C ALA A 48 -11.22 -9.53 23.24
N ARG A 49 -12.51 -9.43 22.89
CA ARG A 49 -13.32 -10.59 22.48
C ARG A 49 -12.87 -11.16 21.13
N ALA A 50 -12.51 -10.30 20.18
CA ALA A 50 -11.93 -10.73 18.90
C ALA A 50 -10.58 -11.44 19.10
N LEU A 51 -9.71 -10.89 19.97
CA LEU A 51 -8.41 -11.49 20.29
C LEU A 51 -8.57 -12.85 21.00
N ALA A 52 -9.51 -12.95 21.93
CA ALA A 52 -9.85 -14.19 22.64
C ALA A 52 -10.40 -15.25 21.68
N ALA A 53 -11.24 -14.87 20.70
CA ALA A 53 -11.76 -15.79 19.69
C ALA A 53 -10.65 -16.31 18.75
N SER A 54 -9.69 -15.45 18.37
CA SER A 54 -8.52 -15.86 17.58
C SER A 54 -7.58 -16.79 18.36
N SER A 55 -7.39 -16.55 19.66
CA SER A 55 -6.53 -17.39 20.51
C SER A 55 -7.19 -18.70 20.94
N ALA A 56 -8.51 -18.73 21.12
CA ALA A 56 -9.27 -19.97 21.34
C ALA A 56 -9.24 -20.91 20.11
N SER A 57 -9.15 -20.34 18.90
CA SER A 57 -8.96 -21.12 17.67
C SER A 57 -7.54 -21.71 17.53
N ALA A 58 -6.60 -21.28 18.38
CA ALA A 58 -5.24 -21.84 18.48
C ALA A 58 -5.09 -22.87 19.62
N GLY A 59 -6.19 -23.46 20.10
CA GLY A 59 -6.22 -24.40 21.22
C GLY A 59 -5.39 -25.68 21.00
N PRO A 60 -4.81 -26.27 22.07
CA PRO A 60 -3.75 -27.27 21.99
C PRO A 60 -4.26 -28.70 21.77
N GLY A 61 -3.69 -29.41 20.80
CA GLY A 61 -3.86 -30.86 20.65
C GLY A 61 -3.16 -31.63 21.79
N PRO A 62 -3.70 -32.79 22.22
CA PRO A 62 -3.21 -33.50 23.38
C PRO A 62 -1.82 -34.10 23.17
N ALA A 63 -0.99 -33.99 24.21
CA ALA A 63 0.37 -34.49 24.29
C ALA A 63 0.41 -36.03 24.47
N THR A 64 1.31 -36.68 23.74
CA THR A 64 1.90 -37.98 24.06
C THR A 64 3.43 -37.88 23.92
N SER A 65 4.15 -37.89 25.06
CA SER A 65 5.61 -38.09 25.17
C SER A 65 5.97 -39.60 25.06
N PRO A 66 7.24 -40.08 25.04
CA PRO A 66 8.53 -39.40 25.33
C PRO A 66 9.75 -39.77 24.44
N GLY A 67 10.84 -39.00 24.50
CA GLY A 67 12.15 -39.41 23.96
C GLY A 67 13.28 -38.37 24.09
N THR A 68 14.11 -38.54 25.12
CA THR A 68 15.57 -38.30 25.27
C THR A 68 16.28 -37.12 24.55
N PRO A 69 17.17 -36.36 25.23
CA PRO A 69 17.84 -35.21 24.65
C PRO A 69 19.07 -35.64 23.83
N THR A 70 19.12 -35.24 22.57
CA THR A 70 20.35 -35.26 21.79
C THR A 70 20.46 -33.92 21.07
N SER A 71 21.27 -33.03 21.63
CA SER A 71 21.91 -32.00 20.82
C SER A 71 23.03 -32.69 20.04
N PRO A 72 23.08 -32.51 18.72
CA PRO A 72 24.29 -31.89 18.21
C PRO A 72 24.04 -30.97 17.02
N GLY A 73 24.82 -29.88 16.99
CA GLY A 73 25.36 -29.38 15.73
C GLY A 73 24.64 -28.17 15.17
N ALA A 74 25.32 -27.03 15.27
CA ALA A 74 25.12 -25.91 14.39
C ALA A 74 25.29 -26.36 12.93
N THR A 75 24.26 -26.17 12.11
CA THR A 75 24.40 -25.97 10.67
C THR A 75 23.42 -24.89 10.22
N THR A 76 23.99 -23.89 9.57
CA THR A 76 23.35 -22.83 8.79
C THR A 76 22.20 -23.37 7.94
N GLY A 77 20.96 -23.09 8.35
CA GLY A 77 19.74 -23.41 7.62
C GLY A 77 19.16 -22.15 6.99
N SER A 78 19.27 -22.06 5.67
CA SER A 78 18.55 -21.16 4.78
C SER A 78 17.06 -21.03 5.18
N PRO A 79 16.41 -19.85 5.13
CA PRO A 79 14.97 -19.77 5.35
C PRO A 79 14.27 -20.55 4.23
N GLY A 80 13.63 -21.66 4.57
CA GLY A 80 12.77 -22.41 3.66
C GLY A 80 11.55 -21.60 3.23
N PRO A 81 10.92 -21.95 2.09
CA PRO A 81 9.76 -21.24 1.57
C PRO A 81 8.57 -21.42 2.52
N GLY A 82 8.15 -20.33 3.16
CA GLY A 82 6.94 -20.30 3.97
C GLY A 82 5.71 -20.60 3.11
N THR A 83 4.91 -21.56 3.57
CA THR A 83 3.59 -21.91 3.05
C THR A 83 2.72 -20.66 2.85
N PRO A 84 2.07 -20.44 1.69
CA PRO A 84 1.16 -19.31 1.53
C PRO A 84 -0.10 -19.53 2.38
N ALA A 85 -0.43 -18.55 3.23
CA ALA A 85 -1.72 -18.51 3.89
C ALA A 85 -2.82 -18.28 2.83
N PRO A 86 -3.92 -19.07 2.81
CA PRO A 86 -5.05 -18.79 1.94
C PRO A 86 -5.97 -17.76 2.63
N GLY A 87 -6.01 -16.55 2.09
CA GLY A 87 -6.88 -15.50 2.63
C GLY A 87 -6.88 -14.24 1.78
N GLY A 88 -7.61 -14.26 0.68
CA GLY A 88 -7.85 -13.08 -0.14
C GLY A 88 -8.54 -13.45 -1.44
N THR A 89 -9.84 -13.21 -1.52
CA THR A 89 -10.62 -13.38 -2.74
C THR A 89 -10.11 -12.38 -3.80
N GLY A 90 -9.49 -12.90 -4.87
CA GLY A 90 -9.31 -12.18 -6.14
C GLY A 90 -7.99 -11.45 -6.36
N HIS A 91 -6.83 -12.04 -6.03
CA HIS A 91 -5.53 -11.59 -6.55
C HIS A 91 -4.66 -12.84 -6.84
N GLY A 92 -3.83 -12.80 -7.90
CA GLY A 92 -2.87 -13.85 -8.25
C GLY A 92 -1.77 -14.03 -7.19
N PRO A 93 -0.84 -14.99 -7.36
CA PRO A 93 0.22 -15.22 -6.39
C PRO A 93 1.12 -13.99 -6.25
N ARG A 94 1.35 -13.54 -5.01
CA ARG A 94 2.33 -12.48 -4.69
C ARG A 94 3.74 -12.92 -5.07
N GLN A 95 4.45 -12.07 -5.79
CA GLN A 95 5.82 -12.31 -6.23
C GLN A 95 6.76 -11.25 -5.67
N LEU A 96 7.91 -11.68 -5.14
CA LEU A 96 8.99 -10.80 -4.70
C LEU A 96 9.91 -10.47 -5.89
N LEU A 97 10.13 -9.18 -6.11
CA LEU A 97 10.92 -8.60 -7.19
C LEU A 97 12.09 -7.83 -6.55
N SER A 98 13.31 -8.10 -7.00
CA SER A 98 14.52 -7.41 -6.52
C SER A 98 14.99 -6.39 -7.54
N THR A 99 15.28 -5.17 -7.09
CA THR A 99 15.73 -4.06 -7.93
C THR A 99 16.96 -3.39 -7.28
N PRO A 100 17.69 -2.53 -8.01
CA PRO A 100 18.81 -1.79 -7.44
C PRO A 100 18.40 -0.84 -6.30
N GLY A 101 17.16 -0.34 -6.31
CA GLY A 101 16.63 0.59 -5.32
C GLY A 101 16.00 -0.07 -4.09
N GLY A 102 15.72 -1.39 -4.14
CA GLY A 102 15.04 -2.10 -3.06
C GLY A 102 14.39 -3.41 -3.50
N THR A 103 13.41 -3.85 -2.74
CA THR A 103 12.55 -4.98 -3.09
C THR A 103 11.11 -4.54 -3.18
N VAL A 104 10.37 -5.18 -4.09
CA VAL A 104 8.96 -4.90 -4.36
C VAL A 104 8.21 -6.22 -4.35
N VAL A 105 7.10 -6.30 -3.65
CA VAL A 105 6.16 -7.41 -3.76
C VAL A 105 5.01 -6.92 -4.62
N ALA A 106 4.71 -7.66 -5.68
CA ALA A 106 3.63 -7.35 -6.60
C ALA A 106 2.74 -8.59 -6.81
N GLU A 107 1.51 -8.35 -7.20
CA GLU A 107 0.54 -9.39 -7.55
C GLU A 107 -0.23 -8.97 -8.80
N CYS A 108 -0.58 -9.95 -9.63
CA CYS A 108 -1.36 -9.73 -10.84
C CYS A 108 -2.80 -10.17 -10.62
N ASP A 109 -3.76 -9.34 -11.04
CA ASP A 109 -5.14 -9.77 -11.27
C ASP A 109 -5.47 -9.57 -12.76
N GLY A 110 -5.49 -10.67 -13.51
CA GLY A 110 -5.64 -10.62 -14.96
C GLY A 110 -4.49 -9.88 -15.65
N ARG A 111 -4.79 -8.68 -16.17
CA ARG A 111 -3.82 -7.78 -16.83
C ARG A 111 -3.38 -6.61 -15.94
N THR A 112 -4.06 -6.38 -14.83
CA THR A 112 -3.71 -5.31 -13.90
C THR A 112 -2.76 -5.80 -12.82
N VAL A 113 -1.85 -4.93 -12.41
CA VAL A 113 -0.86 -5.19 -11.35
C VAL A 113 -1.18 -4.38 -10.10
N TRP A 114 -0.89 -4.96 -8.94
CA TRP A 114 -0.96 -4.27 -7.65
C TRP A 114 0.35 -4.43 -6.87
N LEU A 115 0.88 -3.33 -6.35
CA LEU A 115 2.04 -3.33 -5.45
C LEU A 115 1.62 -3.62 -4.02
N ALA A 116 1.76 -4.88 -3.66
CA ALA A 116 1.52 -5.43 -2.33
C ALA A 116 2.32 -4.73 -1.22
N SER A 117 3.62 -4.53 -1.43
CA SER A 117 4.54 -3.89 -0.48
C SER A 117 5.88 -3.57 -1.14
N TRP A 118 6.69 -2.69 -0.55
CA TRP A 118 8.04 -2.38 -1.02
C TRP A 118 8.95 -2.04 0.15
N THR A 119 10.24 -2.32 0.01
CA THR A 119 11.27 -2.01 1.01
C THR A 119 12.47 -1.36 0.30
N PRO A 120 12.85 -0.13 0.65
CA PRO A 120 14.00 0.52 0.04
C PRO A 120 15.31 -0.18 0.47
N ALA A 121 16.27 -0.23 -0.44
CA ALA A 121 17.64 -0.62 -0.13
C ALA A 121 18.32 0.42 0.76
N GLN A 122 19.41 0.02 1.40
CA GLN A 122 20.23 0.92 2.22
C GLN A 122 20.68 2.15 1.42
N GLY A 123 20.49 3.34 2.00
CA GLY A 123 20.81 4.61 1.35
C GLY A 123 19.75 5.13 0.37
N TYR A 124 18.67 4.37 0.13
CA TYR A 124 17.53 4.81 -0.65
C TYR A 124 16.32 5.12 0.25
N ARG A 125 15.45 6.00 -0.23
CA ARG A 125 14.15 6.32 0.36
C ARG A 125 13.06 6.06 -0.68
N VAL A 126 11.87 5.74 -0.23
CA VAL A 126 10.70 5.64 -1.11
C VAL A 126 10.29 7.05 -1.52
N GLY A 127 10.14 7.26 -2.83
CA GLY A 127 9.61 8.47 -3.42
C GLY A 127 8.14 8.27 -3.84
N GLU A 128 7.87 8.57 -5.10
CA GLU A 128 6.57 8.40 -5.75
C GLU A 128 6.19 6.92 -5.83
N VAL A 129 4.88 6.65 -5.66
CA VAL A 129 4.33 5.30 -5.73
C VAL A 129 2.95 5.31 -6.38
N GLU A 130 2.81 4.51 -7.43
CA GLU A 130 1.57 4.15 -8.08
C GLU A 130 1.27 2.69 -7.76
N ARG A 131 0.44 2.47 -6.74
CA ARG A 131 0.22 1.13 -6.16
C ARG A 131 -0.65 0.21 -7.05
N GLY A 132 -1.40 0.76 -8.01
CA GLY A 132 -2.43 0.04 -8.76
C GLY A 132 -3.78 -0.07 -8.01
N PRO A 133 -4.74 -0.90 -8.49
CA PRO A 133 -4.58 -1.79 -9.63
C PRO A 133 -4.70 -1.02 -10.93
N ASP A 134 -3.69 -1.13 -11.79
CA ASP A 134 -3.68 -0.53 -13.13
C ASP A 134 -2.90 -1.44 -14.09
N ASP A 135 -2.83 -1.11 -15.39
CA ASP A 135 -2.10 -1.91 -16.39
C ASP A 135 -0.59 -2.00 -16.05
N ASP A 136 -0.06 -0.99 -15.36
CA ASP A 136 1.27 -0.92 -14.74
C ASP A 136 1.20 -0.42 -13.29
N ALA A 137 2.28 -0.61 -12.54
CA ALA A 137 2.40 -0.07 -11.19
C ALA A 137 3.84 0.32 -10.91
N GLU A 138 4.03 1.47 -10.29
CA GLU A 138 5.32 2.12 -10.19
C GLU A 138 5.74 2.37 -8.73
N VAL A 139 7.04 2.25 -8.46
CA VAL A 139 7.65 2.77 -7.24
C VAL A 139 9.02 3.36 -7.56
N THR A 140 9.23 4.60 -7.14
CA THR A 140 10.52 5.28 -7.27
C THR A 140 11.30 5.19 -5.95
N PHE A 141 12.59 4.87 -6.06
CA PHE A 141 13.54 4.88 -4.95
C PHE A 141 14.56 6.01 -5.13
N HIS A 142 14.60 6.95 -4.20
CA HIS A 142 15.48 8.12 -4.23
C HIS A 142 16.73 7.88 -3.37
N GLY A 143 17.91 7.89 -4.00
CA GLY A 143 19.22 7.86 -3.36
C GLY A 143 19.78 9.27 -3.13
N SER A 144 21.07 9.37 -2.84
CA SER A 144 21.77 10.66 -2.71
C SER A 144 21.98 11.37 -4.04
N ASP A 145 22.37 10.61 -5.06
CA ASP A 145 22.82 11.13 -6.36
C ASP A 145 22.08 10.46 -7.53
N GLN A 146 21.10 9.61 -7.23
CA GLN A 146 20.35 8.88 -8.23
C GLN A 146 18.93 8.56 -7.79
N ARG A 147 18.04 8.37 -8.76
CA ARG A 147 16.70 7.80 -8.60
C ARG A 147 16.61 6.49 -9.38
N ILE A 148 15.97 5.49 -8.78
CA ILE A 148 15.65 4.22 -9.43
C ILE A 148 14.14 4.14 -9.55
N GLU A 149 13.66 4.24 -10.77
CA GLU A 149 12.24 4.06 -11.08
C GLU A 149 12.00 2.59 -11.41
N VAL A 150 11.02 1.98 -10.75
CA VAL A 150 10.66 0.58 -10.94
C VAL A 150 9.22 0.55 -11.41
N GLU A 151 9.01 0.05 -12.61
CA GLU A 151 7.70 -0.18 -13.20
C GLU A 151 7.47 -1.69 -13.24
N VAL A 152 6.25 -2.12 -12.92
CA VAL A 152 5.88 -3.53 -12.89
C VAL A 152 4.66 -3.73 -13.78
N GLU A 153 4.73 -4.68 -14.70
CA GLU A 153 3.63 -5.03 -15.59
C GLU A 153 3.23 -6.49 -15.41
N CYS A 154 2.00 -6.85 -15.77
CA CYS A 154 1.54 -8.23 -15.74
C CYS A 154 1.64 -8.91 -17.10
N ILE A 155 2.62 -9.79 -17.26
CA ILE A 155 2.81 -10.60 -18.48
C ILE A 155 2.39 -12.04 -18.19
N ALA A 156 1.33 -12.51 -18.86
CA ALA A 156 0.76 -13.86 -18.66
C ALA A 156 0.44 -14.18 -17.18
N GLY A 157 -0.07 -13.20 -16.44
CA GLY A 157 -0.42 -13.34 -15.02
C GLY A 157 0.79 -13.36 -14.07
N ARG A 158 1.99 -12.99 -14.54
CA ARG A 158 3.19 -12.85 -13.71
C ARG A 158 3.64 -11.38 -13.67
N PRO A 159 3.98 -10.84 -12.48
CA PRO A 159 4.59 -9.53 -12.37
C PRO A 159 6.00 -9.55 -12.97
N VAL A 160 6.25 -8.67 -13.93
CA VAL A 160 7.55 -8.47 -14.59
C VAL A 160 8.03 -7.06 -14.29
N PRO A 161 9.13 -6.89 -13.53
CA PRO A 161 9.68 -5.58 -13.25
C PRO A 161 10.59 -5.12 -14.39
N THR A 162 10.44 -3.87 -14.79
CA THR A 162 11.44 -3.08 -15.50
C THR A 162 11.94 -1.99 -14.55
N TRP A 163 13.18 -1.55 -14.73
CA TRP A 163 13.71 -0.44 -13.93
C TRP A 163 14.67 0.39 -14.75
N LYS A 164 14.72 1.68 -14.43
CA LYS A 164 15.65 2.65 -15.00
C LYS A 164 16.31 3.45 -13.89
N LYS A 165 17.56 3.83 -14.15
CA LYS A 165 18.33 4.71 -13.28
C LYS A 165 18.34 6.10 -13.90
N ASN A 166 18.04 7.10 -13.08
CA ASN A 166 18.14 8.51 -13.41
C ASN A 166 19.12 9.16 -12.44
N ASP A 167 19.92 10.10 -12.91
CA ASP A 167 20.71 10.97 -12.05
C ASP A 167 19.83 12.17 -11.62
N ASP A 168 19.99 12.66 -10.39
CA ASP A 168 19.21 13.78 -9.82
C ASP A 168 19.70 15.15 -10.32
#